data_AF-A0A6B2C4W2-F1
#
_entry.id   AF-A0A6B2C4W2-F1
#
_cell.length_a   1.000
_cell.length_b   1.000
_cell.length_c   1.000
_cell.angle_alpha   90.00
_cell.angle_beta   90.00
_cell.angle_gamma   90.00
#
_symmetry.space_group_name_H-M   'P 1'
#
loop_
_entity.id
_entity.type
_entity.pdbx_description
1 polymer ?
#
loop_
_entity_poly.entity_id
_entity_poly.type
_entity_poly.pdbx_seq_one_letter_code
_entity_poly.pdbx_strand_id
1 'polypeptide(L)'
;MSKARGIAGFIVTVFLIGFGWVFAYYAALDDLFAGGLLKLLSLIRHPELTSIVWWRDFIWYFWPVVILLFSLFATTYVIAMLSVELRYLGLEHHSKEEGYVVKYTAFQRIQYYLLYVLFFLVAFTGFVMHFGNNPYIKYIYVSRELYVTLHVVSGVLLGALALFHVGYYGTQLLMTIRKKGWAGAVEKFPLLRVFNFNEVLTNISRLYILAFNPKGPGPEWDKYDIESLLHYWGEYFGMTVIGVTGVAMIFYGASAWAGFAWAFHVREAALAVAIWLLLILPLAHFRPTRFPVDKAFLTGKVPLSEVKRENPLWYKRLYSRLKGEK
;
A
#
# COMPACT_ATOMS: atom_id res chain seq x y z
N MET A 1 -22.84 12.41 -2.88
CA MET A 1 -22.66 12.07 -1.44
C MET A 1 -23.12 13.24 -0.54
N SER A 2 -23.49 13.04 0.74
CA SER A 2 -23.82 14.17 1.65
C SER A 2 -22.55 14.85 2.18
N LYS A 3 -22.57 16.19 2.37
CA LYS A 3 -21.45 16.96 2.93
C LYS A 3 -20.97 16.40 4.28
N ALA A 4 -21.89 15.92 5.11
CA ALA A 4 -21.58 15.31 6.40
C ALA A 4 -20.67 14.07 6.29
N ARG A 5 -20.89 13.20 5.29
CA ARG A 5 -20.03 12.03 5.06
C ARG A 5 -18.63 12.42 4.60
N GLY A 6 -18.52 13.45 3.76
CA GLY A 6 -17.23 14.00 3.34
C GLY A 6 -16.42 14.58 4.51
N ILE A 7 -17.08 15.33 5.40
CA ILE A 7 -16.45 15.87 6.62
C ILE A 7 -16.00 14.73 7.54
N ALA A 8 -16.82 13.68 7.72
CA ALA A 8 -16.43 12.52 8.51
C ALA A 8 -15.18 11.83 7.93
N GLY A 9 -15.12 11.62 6.62
CA GLY A 9 -13.94 11.06 5.95
C GLY A 9 -12.69 11.92 6.10
N PHE A 10 -12.82 13.25 6.06
CA PHE A 10 -11.73 14.17 6.34
C PHE A 10 -11.20 14.01 7.77
N ILE A 11 -12.09 14.00 8.77
CA ILE A 11 -11.71 13.84 10.19
C ILE A 11 -10.99 12.51 10.40
N VAL A 12 -11.52 11.42 9.85
CA VAL A 12 -10.90 10.08 9.94
C VAL A 12 -9.54 10.06 9.26
N THR A 13 -9.40 10.70 8.09
CA THR A 13 -8.12 10.81 7.38
C THR A 13 -7.06 11.55 8.22
N VAL A 14 -7.41 12.69 8.82
CA VAL A 14 -6.49 13.46 9.68
C VAL A 14 -6.10 12.63 10.92
N PHE A 15 -7.07 11.95 11.54
CA PHE A 15 -6.80 11.05 12.66
C PHE A 15 -5.83 9.92 12.27
N LEU A 16 -6.03 9.28 11.13
CA LEU A 16 -5.15 8.20 10.64
C LEU A 16 -3.74 8.67 10.35
N ILE A 17 -3.58 9.87 9.79
CA ILE A 17 -2.25 10.48 9.60
C ILE A 17 -1.58 10.65 10.97
N GLY A 18 -2.26 11.25 11.95
CA GLY A 18 -1.73 11.43 13.30
C GLY A 18 -1.37 10.10 13.98
N PHE A 19 -2.26 9.10 13.90
CA PHE A 19 -2.01 7.77 14.43
C PHE A 19 -0.85 7.06 13.73
N GLY A 20 -0.75 7.20 12.40
CA GLY A 20 0.36 6.67 11.61
C GLY A 20 1.70 7.29 12.01
N TRP A 21 1.73 8.59 12.37
CA TRP A 21 2.92 9.24 12.91
C TRP A 21 3.29 8.78 14.32
N VAL A 22 2.30 8.49 15.17
CA VAL A 22 2.56 7.84 16.48
C VAL A 22 3.19 6.46 16.27
N PHE A 23 2.68 5.69 15.31
CA PHE A 23 3.29 4.40 14.95
C PHE A 23 4.72 4.59 14.40
N ALA A 24 4.93 5.51 13.46
CA ALA A 24 6.25 5.81 12.89
C ALA A 24 7.25 6.30 13.96
N TYR A 25 6.78 6.98 15.01
CA TYR A 25 7.63 7.34 16.14
C TYR A 25 8.21 6.11 16.83
N TYR A 26 7.37 5.17 17.26
CA TYR A 26 7.83 3.94 17.94
C TYR A 26 8.55 2.97 17.02
N ALA A 27 8.17 2.92 15.75
CA ALA A 27 8.78 2.03 14.76
C ALA A 27 10.13 2.55 14.24
N ALA A 28 10.39 3.86 14.31
CA ALA A 28 11.56 4.48 13.70
C ALA A 28 12.23 5.59 14.52
N LEU A 29 11.52 6.68 14.87
CA LEU A 29 12.16 7.85 15.52
C LEU A 29 12.81 7.50 16.85
N ASP A 30 12.12 6.73 17.69
CA ASP A 30 12.61 6.35 19.02
C ASP A 30 13.95 5.60 18.93
N ASP A 31 14.04 4.62 18.03
CA ASP A 31 15.25 3.84 17.78
C ASP A 31 16.40 4.69 17.19
N LEU A 32 16.09 5.64 16.30
CA LEU A 32 17.09 6.57 15.77
C LEU A 32 17.64 7.52 16.85
N PHE A 33 16.77 8.05 17.72
CA PHE A 33 17.15 8.93 18.82
C PHE A 33 17.89 8.18 19.94
N ALA A 34 17.61 6.90 20.15
CA ALA A 34 18.31 6.04 21.09
C ALA A 34 19.73 5.61 20.62
N GLY A 35 20.32 6.35 19.67
CA GLY A 35 21.67 6.10 19.14
C GLY A 35 21.71 5.24 17.88
N GLY A 36 20.55 4.82 17.33
CA GLY A 36 20.47 4.07 16.08
C GLY A 36 21.11 4.80 14.90
N LEU A 37 20.97 6.14 14.85
CA LEU A 37 21.61 6.95 13.80
C LEU A 37 23.15 6.85 13.83
N LEU A 38 23.76 6.91 15.02
CA LEU A 38 25.22 6.81 15.16
C LEU A 38 25.71 5.42 14.75
N LYS A 39 24.96 4.36 15.10
CA LYS A 39 25.26 2.99 14.68
C LYS A 39 25.15 2.82 13.16
N LEU A 40 24.11 3.36 12.54
CA LEU A 40 23.97 3.36 11.08
C LEU A 40 25.18 4.03 10.40
N LEU A 41 25.57 5.22 10.88
CA LEU A 41 26.73 5.94 10.34
C LEU A 41 28.04 5.16 10.53
N SER A 42 28.20 4.45 11.65
CA SER A 42 29.35 3.58 11.89
C SER A 42 29.41 2.40 10.90
N LEU A 43 28.27 1.73 10.67
CA LEU A 43 28.17 0.61 9.71
C LEU A 43 28.48 1.05 8.27
N ILE A 44 28.02 2.25 7.88
CA ILE A 44 28.31 2.82 6.55
C ILE A 44 29.81 3.13 6.38
N ARG A 45 30.48 3.59 7.45
CA ARG A 45 31.93 3.89 7.42
C ARG A 45 32.80 2.64 7.40
N HIS A 46 32.29 1.52 7.92
CA HIS A 46 33.02 0.25 8.02
C HIS A 46 32.18 -0.90 7.45
N PRO A 47 32.02 -0.98 6.12
CA PRO A 47 31.17 -2.00 5.50
C PRO A 47 31.82 -3.38 5.52
N GLU A 48 31.11 -4.39 6.00
CA GLU A 48 31.48 -5.81 5.91
C GLU A 48 30.48 -6.57 5.03
N LEU A 49 30.56 -6.37 3.72
CA LEU A 49 29.53 -6.84 2.77
C LEU A 49 29.37 -8.37 2.71
N THR A 50 30.35 -9.14 3.18
CA THR A 50 30.30 -10.60 3.27
C THR A 50 29.69 -11.12 4.58
N SER A 51 29.47 -10.24 5.57
CA SER A 51 28.98 -10.61 6.89
C SER A 51 27.45 -10.48 6.98
N ILE A 52 26.77 -11.61 7.23
CA ILE A 52 25.32 -11.62 7.46
C ILE A 52 24.92 -10.83 8.72
N VAL A 53 25.82 -10.79 9.71
CA VAL A 53 25.64 -10.02 10.94
C VAL A 53 25.67 -8.53 10.65
N TRP A 54 26.60 -8.08 9.81
CA TRP A 54 26.65 -6.69 9.35
C TRP A 54 25.36 -6.32 8.60
N TRP A 55 24.87 -7.18 7.69
CA TRP A 55 23.61 -6.94 6.98
C TRP A 55 22.40 -6.90 7.92
N ARG A 56 22.35 -7.75 8.95
CA ARG A 56 21.28 -7.72 9.96
C ARG A 56 21.26 -6.38 10.66
N ASP A 57 22.42 -5.93 11.14
CA ASP A 57 22.53 -4.69 11.89
C ASP A 57 22.28 -3.48 10.97
N PHE A 58 22.79 -3.52 9.73
CA PHE A 58 22.53 -2.49 8.73
C PHE A 58 21.03 -2.35 8.46
N ILE A 59 20.32 -3.44 8.16
CA ILE A 59 18.87 -3.42 7.96
C ILE A 59 18.16 -2.88 9.20
N TRP A 60 18.56 -3.33 10.40
CA TRP A 60 17.94 -2.88 11.65
C TRP A 60 18.00 -1.37 11.82
N TYR A 61 19.14 -0.72 11.55
CA TYR A 61 19.30 0.72 11.75
C TYR A 61 18.99 1.57 10.52
N PHE A 62 19.02 0.99 9.31
CA PHE A 62 18.67 1.67 8.06
C PHE A 62 17.16 1.80 7.86
N TRP A 63 16.39 0.76 8.19
CA TRP A 63 14.94 0.75 7.94
C TRP A 63 14.16 1.89 8.61
N PRO A 64 14.47 2.31 9.86
CA PRO A 64 13.88 3.50 10.45
C PRO A 64 13.96 4.74 9.56
N VAL A 65 15.07 4.95 8.84
CA VAL A 65 15.20 6.07 7.90
C VAL A 65 14.23 5.92 6.73
N VAL A 66 14.09 4.71 6.18
CA VAL A 66 13.14 4.39 5.10
C VAL A 66 11.70 4.65 5.54
N ILE A 67 11.34 4.20 6.74
CA ILE A 67 10.01 4.43 7.34
C ILE A 67 9.72 5.93 7.43
N LEU A 68 10.68 6.75 7.86
CA LEU A 68 10.46 8.20 7.99
C LEU A 68 10.37 8.91 6.64
N LEU A 69 11.26 8.58 5.70
CA LEU A 69 11.19 9.13 4.34
C LEU A 69 9.86 8.80 3.68
N PHE A 70 9.39 7.55 3.82
CA PHE A 70 8.09 7.16 3.32
C PHE A 70 6.96 7.87 4.07
N SER A 71 7.03 7.97 5.40
CA SER A 71 6.00 8.63 6.21
C SER A 71 5.82 10.10 5.83
N LEU A 72 6.94 10.80 5.58
CA LEU A 72 6.95 12.16 5.05
C LEU A 72 6.29 12.22 3.68
N PHE A 73 6.73 11.39 2.73
CA PHE A 73 6.16 11.33 1.39
C PHE A 73 4.65 11.02 1.40
N ALA A 74 4.22 10.01 2.16
CA ALA A 74 2.82 9.63 2.27
C ALA A 74 1.99 10.76 2.85
N THR A 75 2.48 11.43 3.89
CA THR A 75 1.78 12.57 4.51
C THR A 75 1.59 13.71 3.52
N THR A 76 2.65 14.14 2.81
CA THR A 76 2.54 15.23 1.85
C THR A 76 1.67 14.85 0.65
N TYR A 77 1.76 13.60 0.21
CA TYR A 77 0.95 13.07 -0.88
C TYR A 77 -0.54 13.03 -0.50
N VAL A 78 -0.89 12.52 0.69
CA VAL A 78 -2.28 12.51 1.18
C VAL A 78 -2.83 13.93 1.32
N ILE A 79 -2.04 14.86 1.85
CA ILE A 79 -2.45 16.27 1.97
C ILE A 79 -2.72 16.90 0.60
N ALA A 80 -1.86 16.63 -0.40
CA ALA A 80 -2.05 17.11 -1.76
C ALA A 80 -3.33 16.53 -2.39
N MET A 81 -3.54 15.22 -2.30
CA MET A 81 -4.77 14.56 -2.74
C MET A 81 -6.00 15.16 -2.06
N LEU A 82 -5.96 15.30 -0.73
CA LEU A 82 -7.06 15.83 0.06
C LEU A 82 -7.42 17.26 -0.38
N SER A 83 -6.41 18.10 -0.62
CA SER A 83 -6.59 19.48 -1.08
C SER A 83 -7.28 19.56 -2.45
N VAL A 84 -7.04 18.58 -3.31
CA VAL A 84 -7.73 18.45 -4.60
C VAL A 84 -9.15 17.91 -4.40
N GLU A 85 -9.32 16.84 -3.63
CA GLU A 85 -10.61 16.17 -3.42
C GLU A 85 -11.64 17.07 -2.71
N LEU A 86 -11.22 17.85 -1.72
CA LEU A 86 -12.11 18.75 -0.98
C LEU A 86 -12.85 19.74 -1.90
N ARG A 87 -12.26 20.09 -3.05
CA ARG A 87 -12.87 20.97 -4.06
C ARG A 87 -14.05 20.32 -4.79
N TYR A 88 -14.08 18.99 -4.83
CA TYR A 88 -15.12 18.21 -5.50
C TYR A 88 -16.19 17.69 -4.52
N LEU A 89 -16.05 17.95 -3.22
CA LEU A 89 -17.04 17.54 -2.23
C LEU A 89 -18.39 18.20 -2.50
N GLY A 90 -19.43 17.36 -2.64
CA GLY A 90 -20.78 17.82 -2.94
C GLY A 90 -21.03 18.22 -4.39
N LEU A 91 -20.02 18.17 -5.27
CA LEU A 91 -20.15 18.37 -6.71
C LEU A 91 -20.38 17.07 -7.49
N GLU A 92 -20.54 15.95 -6.78
CA GLU A 92 -20.86 14.66 -7.39
C GLU A 92 -22.28 14.66 -7.98
N HIS A 93 -22.39 15.02 -9.25
CA HIS A 93 -23.58 14.76 -10.05
C HIS A 93 -23.46 13.34 -10.63
N HIS A 94 -24.07 12.37 -9.96
CA HIS A 94 -24.25 11.03 -10.54
C HIS A 94 -25.48 11.10 -11.45
N SER A 95 -25.33 11.62 -12.67
CA SER A 95 -26.41 11.45 -13.65
C SER A 95 -26.53 9.93 -13.90
N LYS A 96 -27.75 9.39 -13.74
CA LYS A 96 -28.01 7.97 -14.06
C LYS A 96 -27.70 7.65 -15.52
N GLU A 97 -27.59 8.68 -16.36
CA GLU A 97 -27.35 8.60 -17.80
C GLU A 97 -25.91 8.27 -18.18
N GLU A 98 -24.90 8.58 -17.34
CA GLU A 98 -23.49 8.34 -17.70
C GLU A 98 -23.05 6.88 -17.58
N GLY A 99 -23.84 6.02 -16.95
CA GLY A 99 -23.58 4.59 -16.83
C GLY A 99 -22.42 4.22 -15.89
N TYR A 100 -22.16 2.92 -15.77
CA TYR A 100 -21.15 2.33 -14.88
C TYR A 100 -20.19 1.45 -15.68
N VAL A 101 -18.93 1.42 -15.25
CA VAL A 101 -17.91 0.52 -15.82
C VAL A 101 -17.35 -0.42 -14.77
N VAL A 102 -16.98 -1.63 -15.18
CA VAL A 102 -16.39 -2.64 -14.29
C VAL A 102 -14.92 -2.31 -14.04
N LYS A 103 -14.59 -1.91 -12.81
CA LYS A 103 -13.21 -1.70 -12.34
C LYS A 103 -12.61 -3.01 -11.81
N TYR A 104 -13.36 -3.77 -10.99
CA TYR A 104 -12.88 -5.00 -10.35
C TYR A 104 -13.83 -6.17 -10.55
N THR A 105 -13.32 -7.33 -10.95
CA THR A 105 -14.11 -8.56 -11.04
C THR A 105 -14.46 -9.09 -9.63
N ALA A 106 -15.49 -9.94 -9.52
CA ALA A 106 -15.82 -10.56 -8.24
C ALA A 106 -14.64 -11.36 -7.66
N PHE A 107 -13.93 -12.09 -8.53
CA PHE A 107 -12.73 -12.86 -8.16
C PHE A 107 -11.61 -11.99 -7.57
N GLN A 108 -11.37 -10.80 -8.14
CA GLN A 108 -10.38 -9.85 -7.59
C GLN A 108 -10.81 -9.33 -6.21
N ARG A 109 -12.09 -9.01 -6.05
CA ARG A 109 -12.61 -8.47 -4.79
C ARG A 109 -12.56 -9.50 -3.66
N ILE A 110 -12.89 -10.76 -3.96
CA ILE A 110 -12.78 -11.86 -2.98
C ILE A 110 -11.34 -12.02 -2.50
N GLN A 111 -10.37 -12.08 -3.42
CA GLN A 111 -8.96 -12.18 -3.05
C GLN A 111 -8.50 -10.96 -2.23
N TYR A 112 -8.93 -9.77 -2.61
CA TYR A 112 -8.62 -8.55 -1.86
C TYR A 112 -9.14 -8.59 -0.41
N TYR A 113 -10.38 -9.01 -0.18
CA TYR A 113 -10.91 -9.11 1.18
C TYR A 113 -10.20 -10.19 2.02
N LEU A 114 -9.86 -11.33 1.41
CA LEU A 114 -9.05 -12.34 2.08
C LEU A 114 -7.66 -11.80 2.46
N LEU A 115 -7.01 -11.09 1.53
CA LEU A 115 -5.73 -10.42 1.77
C LEU A 115 -5.86 -9.42 2.92
N TYR A 116 -6.87 -8.54 2.89
CA TYR A 116 -7.10 -7.52 3.91
C TYR A 116 -7.24 -8.12 5.32
N VAL A 117 -8.07 -9.16 5.46
CA VAL A 117 -8.31 -9.82 6.76
C VAL A 117 -7.03 -10.51 7.25
N LEU A 118 -6.35 -11.25 6.37
CA LEU A 118 -5.13 -11.97 6.75
C LEU A 118 -3.99 -11.01 7.09
N PHE A 119 -3.82 -9.94 6.30
CA PHE A 119 -2.86 -8.86 6.57
C PHE A 119 -3.11 -8.24 7.95
N PHE A 120 -4.36 -7.89 8.25
CA PHE A 120 -4.72 -7.34 9.55
C PHE A 120 -4.37 -8.32 10.69
N LEU A 121 -4.67 -9.61 10.53
CA LEU A 121 -4.35 -10.62 11.53
C LEU A 121 -2.84 -10.75 11.77
N VAL A 122 -2.01 -10.83 10.71
CA VAL A 122 -0.55 -10.95 10.87
C VAL A 122 0.05 -9.67 11.45
N ALA A 123 -0.38 -8.49 11.00
CA ALA A 123 0.08 -7.22 11.53
C ALA A 123 -0.29 -7.07 13.00
N PHE A 124 -1.57 -7.30 13.35
CA PHE A 124 -2.04 -7.23 14.72
C PHE A 124 -1.28 -8.19 15.63
N THR A 125 -1.22 -9.47 15.26
CA THR A 125 -0.57 -10.47 16.11
C THR A 125 0.94 -10.23 16.23
N GLY A 126 1.61 -9.83 15.15
CA GLY A 126 3.03 -9.52 15.14
C GLY A 126 3.39 -8.35 16.04
N PHE A 127 2.66 -7.23 15.92
CA PHE A 127 2.95 -6.03 16.70
C PHE A 127 2.51 -6.12 18.16
N VAL A 128 1.44 -6.85 18.47
CA VAL A 128 1.07 -7.12 19.87
C VAL A 128 2.17 -7.94 20.56
N MET A 129 2.77 -8.91 19.87
CA MET A 129 3.93 -9.64 20.40
C MET A 129 5.18 -8.74 20.50
N HIS A 130 5.47 -7.96 19.47
CA HIS A 130 6.66 -7.09 19.43
C HIS A 130 6.64 -6.04 20.55
N PHE A 131 5.47 -5.42 20.79
CA PHE A 131 5.26 -4.41 21.82
C PHE A 131 4.69 -4.98 23.13
N GLY A 132 4.82 -6.29 23.39
CA GLY A 132 4.22 -6.93 24.57
C GLY A 132 4.66 -6.35 25.92
N ASN A 133 5.85 -5.72 25.98
CA ASN A 133 6.36 -5.04 27.18
C ASN A 133 5.95 -3.57 27.28
N ASN A 134 5.33 -2.99 26.25
CA ASN A 134 4.91 -1.59 26.25
C ASN A 134 3.73 -1.40 27.21
N PRO A 135 3.77 -0.42 28.14
CA PRO A 135 2.74 -0.24 29.17
C PRO A 135 1.35 0.03 28.62
N TYR A 136 1.21 0.52 27.38
CA TYR A 136 -0.07 0.79 26.74
C TYR A 136 -0.62 -0.41 25.96
N ILE A 137 0.24 -1.33 25.51
CA ILE A 137 -0.13 -2.49 24.66
C ILE A 137 -0.24 -3.78 25.46
N LYS A 138 0.48 -3.91 26.59
CA LYS A 138 0.52 -5.13 27.40
C LYS A 138 -0.86 -5.68 27.81
N TYR A 139 -1.88 -4.81 27.93
CA TYR A 139 -3.24 -5.22 28.34
C TYR A 139 -3.99 -6.05 27.29
N ILE A 140 -3.60 -5.95 26.02
CA ILE A 140 -4.17 -6.79 24.96
C ILE A 140 -3.32 -8.03 24.68
N TYR A 141 -2.14 -8.17 25.30
CA TYR A 141 -1.31 -9.36 25.18
C TYR A 141 -1.81 -10.46 26.13
N VAL A 142 -2.41 -11.51 25.57
CA VAL A 142 -3.01 -12.61 26.34
C VAL A 142 -2.08 -13.82 26.47
N SER A 143 -1.60 -14.38 25.35
CA SER A 143 -0.79 -15.60 25.35
C SER A 143 0.18 -15.66 24.18
N ARG A 144 1.46 -15.89 24.45
CA ARG A 144 2.48 -16.05 23.40
C ARG A 144 2.09 -17.14 22.39
N GLU A 145 1.63 -18.28 22.88
CA GLU A 145 1.30 -19.43 22.04
C GLU A 145 0.13 -19.12 21.09
N LEU A 146 -0.92 -18.47 21.61
CA LEU A 146 -2.07 -18.05 20.81
C LEU A 146 -1.64 -17.08 19.71
N TYR A 147 -0.89 -16.03 20.07
CA TYR A 147 -0.46 -15.01 19.13
C TYR A 147 0.48 -15.56 18.05
N VAL A 148 1.45 -16.40 18.43
CA VAL A 148 2.35 -17.07 17.47
C VAL A 148 1.56 -17.98 16.54
N THR A 149 0.64 -18.78 17.07
CA THR A 149 -0.18 -19.71 16.27
C THR A 149 -1.02 -18.94 15.26
N LEU A 150 -1.76 -17.92 15.69
CA LEU A 150 -2.57 -17.09 14.81
C LEU A 150 -1.71 -16.36 13.77
N HIS A 151 -0.54 -15.85 14.16
CA HIS A 151 0.38 -15.17 13.27
C HIS A 151 0.90 -16.11 12.17
N VAL A 152 1.40 -17.29 12.54
CA VAL A 152 1.98 -18.26 11.60
C VAL A 152 0.90 -18.80 10.67
N VAL A 153 -0.26 -19.22 11.18
CA VAL A 153 -1.35 -19.74 10.35
C VAL A 153 -1.84 -18.67 9.37
N SER A 154 -2.07 -17.44 9.84
CA SER A 154 -2.49 -16.33 8.97
C SER A 154 -1.42 -16.00 7.93
N GLY A 155 -0.13 -16.02 8.31
CA GLY A 155 1.00 -15.79 7.40
C GLY A 155 1.12 -16.86 6.31
N VAL A 156 0.93 -18.14 6.65
CA VAL A 156 0.93 -19.23 5.67
C VAL A 156 -0.24 -19.10 4.70
N LEU A 157 -1.45 -18.82 5.21
CA LEU A 157 -2.63 -18.60 4.36
C LEU A 157 -2.47 -17.38 3.45
N LEU A 158 -1.88 -16.29 3.97
CA LEU A 158 -1.59 -15.08 3.22
C LEU A 158 -0.56 -15.35 2.11
N GLY A 159 0.51 -16.10 2.42
CA GLY A 159 1.50 -16.54 1.45
C GLY A 159 0.89 -17.40 0.35
N ALA A 160 0.05 -18.38 0.71
CA ALA A 160 -0.66 -19.20 -0.27
C ALA A 160 -1.57 -18.39 -1.19
N LEU A 161 -2.31 -17.42 -0.63
CA LEU A 161 -3.15 -16.50 -1.39
C LEU A 161 -2.32 -15.66 -2.37
N ALA A 162 -1.18 -15.10 -1.94
CA ALA A 162 -0.29 -14.34 -2.81
C ALA A 162 0.33 -15.18 -3.92
N LEU A 163 0.80 -16.39 -3.60
CA LEU A 163 1.36 -17.30 -4.59
C LEU A 163 0.31 -17.69 -5.65
N PHE A 164 -0.92 -17.96 -5.22
CA PHE A 164 -2.02 -18.23 -6.14
C PHE A 164 -2.33 -17.01 -7.02
N HIS A 165 -2.42 -15.81 -6.44
CA HIS A 165 -2.68 -14.58 -7.17
C HIS A 165 -1.60 -14.30 -8.23
N VAL A 166 -0.34 -14.30 -7.82
CA VAL A 166 0.81 -14.04 -8.69
C VAL A 166 0.96 -15.14 -9.73
N GLY A 167 0.75 -16.40 -9.38
CA GLY A 167 0.75 -17.51 -10.34
C GLY A 167 -0.35 -17.36 -11.41
N TYR A 168 -1.59 -17.07 -10.98
CA TYR A 168 -2.72 -16.92 -11.88
C TYR A 168 -2.60 -15.73 -12.84
N TYR A 169 -2.25 -14.54 -12.32
CA TYR A 169 -2.10 -13.36 -13.17
C TYR A 169 -0.75 -13.32 -13.91
N GLY A 170 0.30 -13.87 -13.32
CA GLY A 170 1.62 -13.99 -13.92
C GLY A 170 1.62 -14.92 -15.13
N THR A 171 0.95 -16.08 -15.06
CA THR A 171 0.79 -16.95 -16.23
C THR A 171 0.05 -16.25 -17.37
N GLN A 172 -1.03 -15.54 -17.08
CA GLN A 172 -1.75 -14.75 -18.08
C GLN A 172 -0.92 -13.61 -18.67
N LEU A 173 -0.09 -12.97 -17.84
CA LEU A 173 0.85 -11.94 -18.27
C LEU A 173 1.86 -12.52 -19.25
N LEU A 174 2.53 -13.63 -18.89
CA LEU A 174 3.52 -14.30 -19.74
C LEU A 174 2.89 -14.75 -21.08
N MET A 175 1.69 -15.33 -21.04
CA MET A 175 0.94 -15.68 -22.26
C MET A 175 0.62 -14.46 -23.11
N THR A 176 0.32 -13.31 -22.50
CA THR A 176 0.02 -12.07 -23.23
C THR A 176 1.27 -11.48 -23.85
N ILE A 177 2.39 -11.46 -23.12
CA ILE A 177 3.70 -11.04 -23.66
C ILE A 177 4.08 -11.90 -24.85
N ARG A 178 3.94 -13.23 -24.75
CA ARG A 178 4.23 -14.16 -25.86
C ARG A 178 3.37 -13.89 -27.10
N LYS A 179 2.09 -13.52 -26.92
CA LYS A 179 1.14 -13.32 -28.03
C LYS A 179 1.11 -11.91 -28.62
N LYS A 180 1.31 -10.88 -27.79
CA LYS A 180 1.08 -9.46 -28.14
C LYS A 180 2.26 -8.53 -27.77
N GLY A 181 3.37 -9.09 -27.31
CA GLY A 181 4.52 -8.32 -26.84
C GLY A 181 4.27 -7.54 -25.56
N TRP A 182 5.27 -6.77 -25.14
CA TRP A 182 5.21 -5.94 -23.93
C TRP A 182 4.11 -4.87 -24.00
N ALA A 183 3.93 -4.22 -25.16
CA ALA A 183 2.90 -3.21 -25.34
C ALA A 183 1.48 -3.76 -25.10
N GLY A 184 1.16 -4.95 -25.65
CA GLY A 184 -0.11 -5.62 -25.39
C GLY A 184 -0.27 -6.09 -23.95
N ALA A 185 0.83 -6.41 -23.27
CA ALA A 185 0.82 -6.72 -21.84
C ALA A 185 0.49 -5.49 -20.99
N VAL A 186 1.11 -4.34 -21.24
CA VAL A 186 0.81 -3.07 -20.54
C VAL A 186 -0.64 -2.63 -20.79
N GLU A 187 -1.17 -2.83 -22.00
CA GLU A 187 -2.57 -2.52 -22.31
C GLU A 187 -3.55 -3.40 -21.51
N LYS A 188 -3.28 -4.71 -21.44
CA LYS A 188 -4.14 -5.67 -20.71
C LYS A 188 -3.97 -5.56 -19.19
N PHE A 189 -2.76 -5.27 -18.73
CA PHE A 189 -2.38 -5.16 -17.33
C PHE A 189 -1.82 -3.76 -17.04
N PRO A 190 -2.69 -2.74 -16.85
CA PRO A 190 -2.26 -1.38 -16.55
C PRO A 190 -1.38 -1.25 -15.30
N LEU A 191 -1.37 -2.26 -14.41
CA LEU A 191 -0.44 -2.33 -13.27
C LEU A 191 1.04 -2.28 -13.68
N LEU A 192 1.37 -2.71 -14.89
CA LEU A 192 2.74 -2.65 -15.43
C LEU A 192 3.20 -1.23 -15.75
N ARG A 193 2.29 -0.24 -15.79
CA ARG A 193 2.67 1.16 -16.02
C ARG A 193 3.56 1.74 -14.92
N VAL A 194 3.61 1.11 -13.75
CA VAL A 194 4.57 1.49 -12.70
C VAL A 194 6.03 1.48 -13.20
N PHE A 195 6.35 0.62 -14.17
CA PHE A 195 7.69 0.50 -14.75
C PHE A 195 8.03 1.65 -15.71
N ASN A 196 7.07 2.52 -16.03
CA ASN A 196 7.30 3.78 -16.70
C ASN A 196 7.47 4.90 -15.65
N PHE A 197 8.65 4.98 -15.06
CA PHE A 197 8.94 5.94 -13.97
C PHE A 197 8.68 7.39 -14.38
N ASN A 198 8.94 7.76 -15.64
CA ASN A 198 8.67 9.11 -16.14
C ASN A 198 7.16 9.43 -16.08
N GLU A 199 6.31 8.48 -16.49
CA GLU A 199 4.85 8.63 -16.40
C GLU A 199 4.38 8.76 -14.95
N VAL A 200 4.91 7.94 -14.04
CA VAL A 200 4.62 7.99 -12.61
C VAL A 200 5.00 9.35 -12.02
N LEU A 201 6.26 9.76 -12.19
CA LEU A 201 6.77 11.02 -11.65
C LEU A 201 6.05 12.24 -12.25
N THR A 202 5.74 12.21 -13.54
CA THR A 202 4.97 13.29 -14.20
C THR A 202 3.59 13.45 -13.56
N ASN A 203 2.89 12.34 -13.30
CA ASN A 203 1.56 12.40 -12.70
C ASN A 203 1.58 12.78 -11.21
N ILE A 204 2.58 12.34 -10.46
CA ILE A 204 2.81 12.82 -9.08
C ILE A 204 3.06 14.34 -9.10
N SER A 205 3.91 14.83 -10.00
CA SER A 205 4.17 16.27 -10.16
C SER A 205 2.89 17.04 -10.50
N ARG A 206 2.08 16.54 -11.45
CA ARG A 206 0.79 17.13 -11.81
C ARG A 206 -0.20 17.17 -10.65
N LEU A 207 -0.20 16.16 -9.78
CA LEU A 207 -1.01 16.19 -8.56
C LEU A 207 -0.60 17.35 -7.65
N TYR A 208 0.69 17.50 -7.37
CA TYR A 208 1.18 18.61 -6.55
C TYR A 208 0.88 19.97 -7.22
N ILE A 209 1.10 20.10 -8.53
CA ILE A 209 0.74 21.32 -9.27
C ILE A 209 -0.75 21.63 -9.12
N LEU A 210 -1.63 20.64 -9.27
CA LEU A 210 -3.07 20.81 -9.12
C LEU A 210 -3.47 21.16 -7.68
N ALA A 211 -2.77 20.60 -6.69
CA ALA A 211 -2.98 20.92 -5.28
C ALA A 211 -2.67 22.40 -4.99
N PHE A 212 -1.60 22.97 -5.55
CA PHE A 212 -1.25 24.38 -5.35
C PHE A 212 -1.96 25.34 -6.31
N ASN A 213 -2.29 24.89 -7.52
CA ASN A 213 -2.93 25.70 -8.56
C ASN A 213 -4.15 24.95 -9.12
N PRO A 214 -5.39 25.34 -8.77
CA PRO A 214 -6.61 24.70 -9.29
C PRO A 214 -6.78 24.73 -10.81
N LYS A 215 -6.06 25.60 -11.52
CA LYS A 215 -6.06 25.70 -12.98
C LYS A 215 -4.93 24.91 -13.64
N GLY A 216 -4.06 24.27 -12.84
CA GLY A 216 -2.93 23.49 -13.33
C GLY A 216 -3.36 22.17 -14.00
N PRO A 217 -2.48 21.54 -14.79
CA PRO A 217 -2.75 20.25 -15.38
C PRO A 217 -2.91 19.18 -14.29
N GLY A 218 -4.04 18.47 -14.30
CA GLY A 218 -4.28 17.34 -13.41
C GLY A 218 -3.57 16.06 -13.85
N PRO A 219 -3.44 15.06 -12.96
CA PRO A 219 -2.94 13.73 -13.34
C PRO A 219 -3.78 13.10 -14.46
N GLU A 220 -3.11 12.45 -15.39
CA GLU A 220 -3.70 11.64 -16.46
C GLU A 220 -3.47 10.16 -16.16
N TRP A 221 -4.17 9.63 -15.16
CA TRP A 221 -4.07 8.22 -14.81
C TRP A 221 -4.81 7.32 -15.80
N ASP A 222 -4.26 6.11 -15.97
CA ASP A 222 -4.94 4.95 -16.54
C ASP A 222 -5.96 4.38 -15.50
N LYS A 223 -6.39 3.13 -15.62
CA LYS A 223 -7.35 2.45 -14.75
C LYS A 223 -6.96 2.50 -13.27
N TYR A 224 -5.65 2.51 -13.02
CA TYR A 224 -5.04 2.57 -11.70
C TYR A 224 -4.22 3.85 -11.59
N ASP A 225 -4.48 4.59 -10.51
CA ASP A 225 -3.67 5.71 -10.03
C ASP A 225 -2.41 5.19 -9.33
N ILE A 226 -1.52 6.11 -8.95
CA ILE A 226 -0.29 5.73 -8.24
C ILE A 226 -0.55 5.04 -6.91
N GLU A 227 -1.64 5.38 -6.21
CA GLU A 227 -2.01 4.73 -4.96
C GLU A 227 -2.30 3.25 -5.17
N SER A 228 -3.09 2.94 -6.19
CA SER A 228 -3.38 1.56 -6.58
C SER A 228 -2.12 0.82 -7.05
N LEU A 229 -1.22 1.50 -7.76
CA LEU A 229 0.05 0.92 -8.23
C LEU A 229 1.02 0.63 -7.08
N LEU A 230 1.23 1.61 -6.18
CA LEU A 230 2.09 1.47 -5.00
C LEU A 230 1.51 0.46 -4.02
N HIS A 231 0.20 0.43 -3.84
CA HIS A 231 -0.45 -0.59 -3.03
C HIS A 231 -0.19 -1.97 -3.61
N TYR A 232 -0.47 -2.19 -4.90
CA TYR A 232 -0.25 -3.51 -5.50
C TYR A 232 1.23 -3.93 -5.42
N TRP A 233 2.15 -3.14 -5.98
CA TRP A 233 3.56 -3.55 -6.07
C TRP A 233 4.29 -3.50 -4.73
N GLY A 234 4.00 -2.49 -3.90
CA GLY A 234 4.56 -2.38 -2.56
C GLY A 234 4.12 -3.52 -1.65
N GLU A 235 2.82 -3.86 -1.65
CA GLU A 235 2.30 -4.98 -0.86
C GLU A 235 2.94 -6.30 -1.29
N TYR A 236 2.95 -6.64 -2.59
CA TYR A 236 3.53 -7.92 -3.02
C TYR A 236 5.06 -7.98 -2.83
N PHE A 237 5.77 -6.85 -2.92
CA PHE A 237 7.18 -6.77 -2.56
C PHE A 237 7.39 -7.05 -1.07
N GLY A 238 6.68 -6.33 -0.20
CA GLY A 238 6.78 -6.50 1.25
C GLY A 238 6.36 -7.90 1.70
N MET A 239 5.28 -8.45 1.14
CA MET A 239 4.84 -9.82 1.36
C MET A 239 5.90 -10.84 0.95
N THR A 240 6.69 -10.58 -0.09
CA THR A 240 7.79 -11.47 -0.49
C THR A 240 8.90 -11.44 0.57
N VAL A 241 9.33 -10.26 1.01
CA VAL A 241 10.37 -10.09 2.04
C VAL A 241 9.94 -10.69 3.38
N ILE A 242 8.76 -10.32 3.87
CA ILE A 242 8.17 -10.82 5.12
C ILE A 242 7.87 -12.32 5.00
N GLY A 243 7.36 -12.78 3.87
CA GLY A 243 7.04 -14.19 3.63
C GLY A 243 8.28 -15.08 3.65
N VAL A 244 9.35 -14.70 2.94
CA VAL A 244 10.62 -15.45 2.91
C VAL A 244 11.25 -15.51 4.29
N THR A 245 11.34 -14.38 4.98
CA THR A 245 11.90 -14.32 6.33
C THR A 245 11.04 -15.06 7.36
N GLY A 246 9.71 -15.01 7.22
CA GLY A 246 8.77 -15.74 8.08
C GLY A 246 8.89 -17.24 7.91
N VAL A 247 9.00 -17.73 6.67
CA VAL A 247 9.26 -19.16 6.38
C VAL A 247 10.60 -19.59 6.98
N ALA A 248 11.66 -18.80 6.84
CA ALA A 248 12.94 -19.10 7.48
C ALA A 248 12.82 -19.22 9.01
N MET A 249 12.04 -18.33 9.63
CA MET A 249 11.80 -18.38 11.07
C MET A 249 10.93 -19.56 11.52
N ILE A 250 10.02 -20.07 10.67
CA ILE A 250 9.26 -21.29 10.97
C ILE A 250 10.21 -22.49 11.11
N PHE A 251 11.21 -22.61 10.23
CA PHE A 251 12.12 -23.75 10.22
C PHE A 251 13.32 -23.61 11.18
N TYR A 252 13.84 -22.40 11.36
CA TYR A 252 15.11 -22.16 12.07
C TYR A 252 14.96 -21.25 13.29
N GLY A 253 13.74 -20.81 13.63
CA GLY A 253 13.47 -19.90 14.73
C GLY A 253 13.95 -18.46 14.47
N ALA A 254 13.87 -17.60 15.50
CA ALA A 254 14.25 -16.19 15.38
C ALA A 254 15.75 -15.97 15.11
N SER A 255 16.60 -16.95 15.37
CA SER A 255 18.04 -16.92 15.08
C SER A 255 18.38 -17.27 13.63
N ALA A 256 17.39 -17.58 12.78
CA ALA A 256 17.56 -17.84 11.36
C ALA A 256 18.47 -16.79 10.70
N TRP A 257 19.51 -17.27 10.02
CA TRP A 257 20.55 -16.45 9.38
C TRP A 257 21.20 -15.45 10.35
N ALA A 258 21.62 -15.94 11.52
CA ALA A 258 22.20 -15.13 12.60
C ALA A 258 21.29 -13.98 13.09
N GLY A 259 19.98 -14.17 12.99
CA GLY A 259 18.96 -13.18 13.36
C GLY A 259 18.59 -12.20 12.23
N PHE A 260 19.19 -12.31 11.05
CA PHE A 260 18.85 -11.47 9.89
C PHE A 260 17.38 -11.62 9.50
N ALA A 261 16.85 -12.85 9.49
CA ALA A 261 15.47 -13.08 9.10
C ALA A 261 14.50 -12.30 9.99
N TRP A 262 14.67 -12.42 11.32
CA TRP A 262 13.82 -11.69 12.28
C TRP A 262 13.96 -10.18 12.16
N ALA A 263 15.19 -9.66 12.06
CA ALA A 263 15.44 -8.24 11.94
C ALA A 263 14.74 -7.67 10.70
N PHE A 264 14.90 -8.31 9.54
CA PHE A 264 14.30 -7.84 8.31
C PHE A 264 12.76 -8.04 8.31
N HIS A 265 12.27 -9.16 8.86
CA HIS A 265 10.83 -9.42 8.99
C HIS A 265 10.12 -8.32 9.78
N VAL A 266 10.63 -7.98 10.97
CA VAL A 266 10.03 -6.97 11.84
C VAL A 266 10.11 -5.58 11.22
N ARG A 267 11.27 -5.22 10.65
CA ARG A 267 11.46 -3.91 10.03
C ARG A 267 10.59 -3.72 8.80
N GLU A 268 10.50 -4.74 7.95
CA GLU A 268 9.64 -4.67 6.78
C GLU A 268 8.15 -4.66 7.16
N ALA A 269 7.74 -5.45 8.15
CA ALA A 269 6.37 -5.38 8.67
C ALA A 269 6.04 -3.98 9.22
N ALA A 270 7.01 -3.29 9.83
CA ALA A 270 6.81 -1.93 10.32
C ALA A 270 6.66 -0.94 9.17
N LEU A 271 7.47 -1.06 8.11
CA LEU A 271 7.27 -0.25 6.91
C LEU A 271 5.90 -0.51 6.28
N ALA A 272 5.49 -1.77 6.13
CA ALA A 272 4.19 -2.14 5.58
C ALA A 272 3.03 -1.52 6.39
N VAL A 273 3.05 -1.60 7.71
CA VAL A 273 2.02 -0.98 8.57
C VAL A 273 2.05 0.55 8.48
N ALA A 274 3.23 1.18 8.42
CA ALA A 274 3.33 2.63 8.24
C ALA A 274 2.73 3.06 6.89
N ILE A 275 3.04 2.35 5.79
CA ILE A 275 2.44 2.56 4.47
C ILE A 275 0.92 2.45 4.57
N TRP A 276 0.43 1.43 5.28
CA TRP A 276 -0.98 1.16 5.39
C TRP A 276 -1.74 2.26 6.15
N LEU A 277 -1.20 2.70 7.30
CA LEU A 277 -1.79 3.76 8.12
C LEU A 277 -1.71 5.14 7.46
N LEU A 278 -0.58 5.47 6.84
CA LEU A 278 -0.30 6.83 6.33
C LEU A 278 -0.73 7.06 4.88
N LEU A 279 -0.85 6.00 4.06
CA LEU A 279 -1.20 6.13 2.64
C LEU A 279 -2.47 5.34 2.29
N ILE A 280 -2.50 4.04 2.56
CA ILE A 280 -3.55 3.16 2.02
C ILE A 280 -4.90 3.39 2.69
N LEU A 281 -4.98 3.41 4.02
CA LEU A 281 -6.24 3.65 4.72
C LEU A 281 -6.83 5.03 4.39
N PRO A 282 -6.06 6.15 4.47
CA PRO A 282 -6.55 7.46 4.07
C PRO A 282 -7.10 7.52 2.65
N LEU A 283 -6.46 6.88 1.68
CA LEU A 283 -6.77 7.08 0.25
C LEU A 283 -7.69 6.00 -0.33
N ALA A 284 -7.56 4.74 0.09
CA ALA A 284 -8.37 3.65 -0.44
C ALA A 284 -9.69 3.48 0.32
N HIS A 285 -9.69 3.69 1.64
CA HIS A 285 -10.84 3.38 2.51
C HIS A 285 -11.56 4.61 3.03
N PHE A 286 -10.82 5.61 3.50
CA PHE A 286 -11.39 6.72 4.27
C PHE A 286 -11.38 8.06 3.58
N ARG A 287 -11.08 8.08 2.28
CA ARG A 287 -11.05 9.32 1.52
C ARG A 287 -12.41 10.01 1.56
N PRO A 288 -12.45 11.34 1.69
CA PRO A 288 -13.71 12.07 1.84
C PRO A 288 -14.74 11.75 0.76
N THR A 289 -14.32 11.64 -0.50
CA THR A 289 -15.21 11.45 -1.66
C THR A 289 -15.89 10.08 -1.71
N ARG A 290 -15.34 9.06 -1.05
CA ARG A 290 -15.87 7.69 -1.08
C ARG A 290 -16.11 7.10 0.31
N PHE A 291 -16.10 7.93 1.35
CA PHE A 291 -16.33 7.52 2.72
C PHE A 291 -17.73 6.89 2.92
N PRO A 292 -17.87 5.80 3.70
CA PRO A 292 -16.84 5.13 4.53
C PRO A 292 -16.05 4.02 3.82
N VAL A 293 -16.48 3.61 2.62
CA VAL A 293 -15.85 2.54 1.83
C VAL A 293 -16.10 2.83 0.36
N ASP A 294 -15.05 2.74 -0.46
CA ASP A 294 -15.17 2.80 -1.91
C ASP A 294 -16.05 1.65 -2.44
N LYS A 295 -17.18 2.02 -3.05
CA LYS A 295 -18.17 1.09 -3.61
C LYS A 295 -17.59 0.20 -4.71
N ALA A 296 -16.47 0.56 -5.31
CA ALA A 296 -15.76 -0.28 -6.26
C ALA A 296 -15.31 -1.61 -5.61
N PHE A 297 -14.93 -1.62 -4.33
CA PHE A 297 -14.57 -2.85 -3.63
C PHE A 297 -15.77 -3.74 -3.32
N LEU A 298 -16.96 -3.15 -3.15
CA LEU A 298 -18.20 -3.89 -2.91
C LEU A 298 -18.79 -4.44 -4.22
N THR A 299 -19.02 -3.54 -5.17
CA THR A 299 -19.79 -3.83 -6.40
C THR A 299 -18.91 -4.18 -7.60
N GLY A 300 -17.64 -3.79 -7.58
CA GLY A 300 -16.74 -3.87 -8.73
C GLY A 300 -16.95 -2.81 -9.80
N LYS A 301 -17.91 -1.89 -9.60
CA LYS A 301 -18.30 -0.90 -10.60
C LYS A 301 -18.04 0.51 -10.11
N VAL A 302 -17.67 1.38 -11.04
CA VAL A 302 -17.48 2.82 -10.80
C VAL A 302 -18.29 3.63 -11.81
N PRO A 303 -18.86 4.79 -11.41
CA PRO A 303 -19.55 5.69 -12.34
C PRO A 303 -18.59 6.21 -13.41
N LEU A 304 -19.06 6.38 -14.64
CA LEU A 304 -18.22 6.86 -15.73
C LEU A 304 -17.73 8.32 -15.50
N SER A 305 -18.54 9.16 -14.86
CA SER A 305 -18.18 10.53 -14.42
C SER A 305 -16.91 10.54 -13.56
N GLU A 306 -16.83 9.60 -12.62
CA GLU A 306 -15.70 9.45 -11.71
C GLU A 306 -14.45 9.00 -12.45
N VAL A 307 -14.60 8.05 -13.39
CA VAL A 307 -13.51 7.60 -14.26
C VAL A 307 -12.98 8.72 -15.14
N LYS A 308 -13.85 9.57 -15.68
CA LYS A 308 -13.45 10.74 -16.48
C LYS A 308 -12.59 11.72 -15.67
N ARG A 309 -12.90 11.89 -14.40
CA ARG A 309 -12.19 12.81 -13.48
C ARG A 309 -10.86 12.21 -13.01
N GLU A 310 -10.88 10.99 -12.49
CA GLU A 310 -9.74 10.41 -11.78
C GLU A 310 -8.82 9.58 -12.66
N ASN A 311 -9.37 8.96 -13.72
CA ASN A 311 -8.65 8.09 -14.63
C ASN A 311 -8.85 8.53 -16.10
N PRO A 312 -8.44 9.76 -16.50
CA PRO A 312 -8.76 10.32 -17.81
C PRO A 312 -8.27 9.47 -19.00
N LEU A 313 -7.12 8.80 -18.88
CA LEU A 313 -6.62 7.94 -19.94
C LEU A 313 -7.46 6.67 -20.08
N TRP A 314 -7.96 6.13 -18.96
CA TRP A 314 -8.86 5.00 -18.98
C TRP A 314 -10.20 5.37 -19.62
N TYR A 315 -10.75 6.53 -19.25
CA TYR A 315 -11.96 7.08 -19.88
C TYR A 315 -11.81 7.21 -21.40
N LYS A 316 -10.71 7.84 -21.87
CA LYS A 316 -10.43 8.00 -23.31
C LYS A 316 -10.46 6.65 -24.04
N ARG A 317 -9.82 5.61 -23.49
CA ARG A 317 -9.81 4.28 -24.11
C ARG A 317 -11.17 3.58 -24.08
N LEU A 318 -11.91 3.69 -22.98
CA LEU A 318 -13.27 3.15 -22.90
C LEU A 318 -14.17 3.78 -23.97
N TYR A 319 -14.09 5.10 -24.11
CA TYR A 319 -14.85 5.85 -25.10
C TYR A 319 -14.46 5.51 -26.54
N SER A 320 -13.16 5.37 -26.84
CA SER A 320 -12.69 4.96 -28.17
C SER A 320 -13.19 3.56 -28.56
N ARG A 321 -13.22 2.61 -27.61
CA ARG A 321 -13.76 1.26 -27.88
C ARG A 321 -15.25 1.31 -28.22
N LEU A 322 -16.03 2.08 -27.45
CA LEU A 322 -17.47 2.26 -27.72
C LEU A 322 -17.77 2.95 -29.06
N LYS A 323 -16.86 3.80 -29.56
CA LYS A 323 -16.99 4.44 -30.88
C LYS A 323 -16.52 3.56 -32.04
N GLY A 324 -15.54 2.68 -31.82
CA GLY A 324 -15.03 1.76 -32.84
C GLY A 324 -15.83 0.46 -32.97
N GLU A 325 -16.75 0.19 -32.04
CA GLU A 325 -17.74 -0.89 -32.10
C GLU A 325 -19.06 -0.45 -32.77
N LYS A 326 -19.17 0.82 -33.19
CA LYS A 326 -20.21 1.34 -34.10
C LYS A 326 -19.64 1.45 -35.50
#